data_AF-A0A930AMX2-F1
#
_entry.id   AF-A0A930AMX2-F1
#
_cell.length_a   1.000
_cell.length_b   1.000
_cell.length_c   1.000
_cell.angle_alpha   90.00
_cell.angle_beta   90.00
_cell.angle_gamma   90.00
#
_symmetry.space_group_name_H-M   'P 1'
#
loop_
_entity.id
_entity.type
_entity.pdbx_description
1 polymer ?
#
loop_
_entity_poly.entity_id
_entity_poly.type
_entity_poly.pdbx_seq_one_letter_code
_entity_poly.pdbx_strand_id
1 'polypeptide(L)'
;ITTSEKTSKVFGIPTDILQDKTVSTLLKNQGIYNGLIGVLILIAVLVFASKVATISLLIYVILVATYGGITSNPKIILMQGGLAILALISTIF
;
A
#
# COMPACT_ATOMS: atom_id res chain seq x y z
N ILE A 1 -13.83 6.05 -12.94
CA ILE A 1 -14.30 7.09 -12.00
C ILE A 1 -14.66 6.42 -10.68
N THR A 2 -14.25 6.99 -9.54
CA THR A 2 -14.57 6.49 -8.20
C THR A 2 -15.40 7.55 -7.49
N THR A 3 -16.53 7.16 -6.92
CA THR A 3 -17.46 8.07 -6.22
C THR A 3 -17.60 7.72 -4.74
N SER A 4 -16.68 6.90 -4.22
CA SER A 4 -16.74 6.38 -2.86
C SER A 4 -16.46 7.47 -1.82
N GLU A 5 -17.45 7.78 -0.99
CA GLU A 5 -17.30 8.67 0.17
C GLU A 5 -16.25 8.16 1.16
N LYS A 6 -16.11 6.84 1.31
CA LYS A 6 -15.06 6.26 2.15
C LYS A 6 -13.68 6.56 1.58
N THR A 7 -13.51 6.43 0.27
CA THR A 7 -12.25 6.78 -0.41
C THR A 7 -11.95 8.26 -0.25
N SER A 8 -12.95 9.13 -0.36
CA SER A 8 -12.81 10.56 -0.07
C SER A 8 -12.30 10.83 1.35
N LYS A 9 -12.94 10.24 2.37
CA LYS A 9 -12.53 10.41 3.78
C LYS A 9 -11.15 9.82 4.09
N VAL A 10 -10.80 8.71 3.47
CA VAL A 10 -9.48 8.07 3.64
C VAL A 10 -8.41 8.94 2.99
N PHE A 11 -8.57 9.32 1.73
CA PHE A 11 -7.53 10.06 1.01
C PHE A 11 -7.56 11.57 1.22
N GLY A 12 -8.60 12.11 1.88
CA GLY A 12 -8.77 13.56 2.07
C GLY A 12 -9.08 14.29 0.76
N ILE A 13 -9.57 13.58 -0.26
CA ILE A 13 -9.84 14.12 -1.59
C ILE A 13 -11.35 14.36 -1.73
N PRO A 14 -11.80 15.58 -2.04
CA PRO A 14 -13.20 15.88 -2.33
C PRO A 14 -13.82 14.94 -3.39
N THR A 15 -15.10 14.62 -3.24
CA THR A 15 -15.78 13.61 -4.09
C THR A 15 -15.92 14.05 -5.55
N ASP A 16 -15.98 15.34 -5.82
CA ASP A 16 -15.93 15.94 -7.15
C ASP A 16 -14.55 15.76 -7.81
N ILE A 17 -13.46 15.90 -7.03
CA ILE A 17 -12.11 15.63 -7.53
C ILE A 17 -11.88 14.12 -7.75
N LEU A 18 -12.46 13.25 -6.92
CA LEU A 18 -12.40 11.80 -7.12
C LEU A 18 -13.12 11.32 -8.39
N GLN A 19 -14.13 12.07 -8.84
CA GLN A 19 -14.85 11.80 -10.08
C GLN A 19 -14.01 12.08 -11.32
N ASP A 20 -12.94 12.88 -11.19
CA ASP A 20 -11.98 13.04 -12.26
C ASP A 20 -11.40 11.68 -12.69
N LYS A 21 -11.43 11.44 -14.01
CA LYS A 21 -11.03 10.15 -14.57
C LYS A 21 -9.54 9.88 -14.34
N THR A 22 -8.71 10.90 -14.36
CA THR A 22 -7.26 10.79 -14.15
C THR A 22 -6.97 10.45 -12.69
N VAL A 23 -7.53 11.22 -11.75
CA VAL A 23 -7.38 10.97 -10.30
C VAL A 23 -7.87 9.57 -9.94
N SER A 24 -9.07 9.19 -10.42
CA SER A 24 -9.60 7.85 -10.20
C SER A 24 -8.71 6.74 -10.76
N THR A 25 -8.03 6.97 -11.89
CA THR A 25 -7.13 5.98 -12.50
C THR A 25 -5.84 5.87 -11.70
N LEU A 26 -5.27 6.98 -11.24
CA LEU A 26 -4.05 6.99 -10.41
C LEU A 26 -4.26 6.24 -9.10
N LEU A 27 -5.38 6.48 -8.40
CA LEU A 27 -5.71 5.77 -7.15
C LEU A 27 -5.89 4.26 -7.38
N LYS A 28 -6.51 3.87 -8.50
CA LYS A 28 -6.64 2.45 -8.87
C LYS A 28 -5.28 1.83 -9.15
N ASN A 29 -4.42 2.53 -9.88
CA ASN A 29 -3.06 2.06 -10.16
C ASN A 29 -2.27 1.86 -8.87
N GLN A 30 -2.35 2.81 -7.93
CA GLN A 30 -1.75 2.68 -6.61
C GLN A 30 -2.24 1.40 -5.89
N GLY A 31 -3.55 1.16 -5.91
CA GLY A 31 -4.14 -0.06 -5.35
C GLY A 31 -3.63 -1.36 -6.01
N ILE A 32 -3.54 -1.40 -7.34
CA ILE A 32 -3.05 -2.57 -8.08
C ILE A 32 -1.57 -2.84 -7.78
N TYR A 33 -0.71 -1.81 -7.81
CA TYR A 33 0.72 -1.99 -7.49
C TYR A 33 0.91 -2.54 -6.08
N ASN A 34 0.23 -1.96 -5.10
CA ASN A 34 0.28 -2.44 -3.72
C ASN A 34 -0.26 -3.87 -3.57
N GLY A 35 -1.36 -4.20 -4.24
CA GLY A 35 -1.94 -5.54 -4.23
C GLY A 35 -1.00 -6.59 -4.83
N LEU A 36 -0.36 -6.27 -5.96
CA LEU A 36 0.62 -7.17 -6.59
C LEU A 36 1.87 -7.38 -5.73
N ILE A 37 2.36 -6.35 -5.03
CA ILE A 37 3.43 -6.51 -4.03
C ILE A 37 2.97 -7.45 -2.91
N GLY A 38 1.73 -7.33 -2.43
CA GLY A 38 1.15 -8.27 -1.48
C GLY A 38 1.16 -9.72 -1.98
N VAL A 39 0.80 -9.94 -3.25
CA VAL A 39 0.90 -11.28 -3.88
C VAL A 39 2.34 -11.78 -3.92
N LEU A 40 3.32 -10.92 -4.26
CA LEU A 40 4.73 -11.30 -4.24
C LEU A 40 5.22 -11.68 -2.84
N ILE A 41 4.74 -10.99 -1.79
CA ILE A 41 5.02 -11.36 -0.40
C ILE A 41 4.42 -12.74 -0.09
N LEU A 42 3.17 -13.02 -0.48
CA LEU A 42 2.56 -14.34 -0.29
C LEU A 42 3.33 -15.44 -1.03
N ILE A 43 3.80 -15.18 -2.24
CA ILE A 43 4.65 -16.14 -2.99
C ILE A 43 5.98 -16.35 -2.28
N ALA A 44 6.63 -15.27 -1.82
CA ALA A 44 7.89 -15.35 -1.08
C ALA A 44 7.76 -16.19 0.21
N VAL A 45 6.64 -16.06 0.91
CA VAL A 45 6.35 -16.79 2.15
C VAL A 45 5.90 -18.23 1.89
N LEU A 46 4.91 -18.44 1.03
CA LEU A 46 4.21 -19.72 0.90
C LEU A 46 4.82 -20.64 -0.15
N VAL A 47 5.36 -20.09 -1.23
CA VAL A 47 5.91 -20.88 -2.35
C VAL A 47 7.41 -21.04 -2.20
N PHE A 48 8.13 -19.95 -1.95
CA PHE A 48 9.59 -19.98 -1.86
C PHE A 48 10.11 -20.19 -0.42
N ALA A 49 9.25 -20.01 0.59
CA ALA A 49 9.64 -20.05 2.01
C ALA A 49 10.92 -19.22 2.30
N SER A 50 11.09 -18.10 1.59
CA SER A 50 12.31 -17.30 1.63
C SER A 50 12.16 -16.14 2.60
N LYS A 51 12.79 -16.25 3.77
CA LYS A 51 12.84 -15.16 4.76
C LYS A 51 13.50 -13.90 4.18
N VAL A 52 14.59 -14.06 3.41
CA VAL A 52 15.30 -12.93 2.81
C VAL A 52 14.38 -12.17 1.85
N ALA A 53 13.72 -12.86 0.92
CA ALA A 53 12.81 -12.21 -0.02
C ALA A 53 11.62 -11.53 0.67
N THR A 54 11.05 -12.19 1.70
CA THR A 54 9.95 -11.64 2.50
C THR A 54 10.38 -10.34 3.21
N ILE A 55 11.52 -10.36 3.90
CA ILE A 55 12.06 -9.17 4.60
C ILE A 55 12.35 -8.04 3.61
N SER A 56 13.00 -8.33 2.47
CA SER A 56 13.31 -7.33 1.44
C SER A 56 12.04 -6.66 0.90
N LEU A 57 11.00 -7.44 0.61
CA LEU A 57 9.72 -6.91 0.12
C LEU A 57 8.99 -6.08 1.19
N LEU A 58 9.02 -6.51 2.46
CA LEU A 58 8.41 -5.76 3.55
C LEU A 58 9.12 -4.42 3.79
N ILE A 59 10.46 -4.40 3.78
CA ILE A 59 11.25 -3.15 3.84
C ILE A 59 10.89 -2.22 2.68
N TYR A 60 10.79 -2.77 1.46
CA TYR A 60 10.37 -2.01 0.29
C TYR A 60 9.00 -1.35 0.50
N VAL A 61 8.00 -2.10 1.00
CA VAL A 61 6.67 -1.53 1.30
C VAL A 61 6.76 -0.41 2.33
N ILE A 62 7.57 -0.58 3.39
CA ILE A 62 7.74 0.46 4.42
C ILE A 62 8.33 1.74 3.83
N LEU A 63 9.36 1.63 2.97
CA LEU A 63 9.99 2.79 2.33
C LEU A 63 9.02 3.52 1.40
N VAL A 64 8.32 2.79 0.53
CA VAL A 64 7.32 3.37 -0.39
C VAL A 64 6.16 4.00 0.37
N ALA A 65 5.67 3.35 1.43
CA ALA A 65 4.60 3.89 2.27
C ALA A 65 5.03 5.13 3.04
N THR A 66 6.29 5.19 3.49
CA THR A 66 6.88 6.38 4.13
C THR A 66 6.92 7.54 3.14
N TYR A 67 7.46 7.31 1.94
CA TYR A 67 7.52 8.34 0.90
C TYR A 67 6.12 8.83 0.51
N GLY A 68 5.20 7.92 0.16
CA GLY A 68 3.81 8.28 -0.17
C GLY A 68 3.06 8.94 0.99
N GLY A 69 3.40 8.58 2.22
CA GLY A 69 2.93 9.20 3.44
C GLY A 69 3.29 10.67 3.55
N ILE A 70 4.55 11.00 3.27
CA ILE A 70 5.07 12.36 3.31
C ILE A 70 4.54 13.20 2.14
N THR A 71 4.47 12.62 0.93
CA THR A 71 4.15 13.37 -0.29
C THR A 71 2.67 13.48 -0.60
N SER A 72 1.85 12.53 -0.16
CA SER A 72 0.48 12.39 -0.64
C SER A 72 -0.54 12.32 0.48
N ASN A 73 -0.42 11.35 1.40
CA ASN A 73 -1.34 11.25 2.52
C ASN A 73 -0.72 10.47 3.69
N PRO A 74 -0.61 11.05 4.90
CA PRO A 74 0.03 10.40 6.04
C PRO A 74 -0.65 9.09 6.48
N LYS A 75 -1.93 8.88 6.15
CA LYS A 75 -2.64 7.62 6.42
C LYS A 75 -2.07 6.43 5.63
N ILE A 76 -1.31 6.67 4.56
CA ILE A 76 -0.60 5.62 3.81
C ILE A 76 0.40 4.91 4.73
N ILE A 77 1.09 5.65 5.60
CA ILE A 77 2.03 5.08 6.57
C ILE A 77 1.31 4.09 7.49
N LEU A 78 0.15 4.47 8.02
CA LEU A 78 -0.61 3.61 8.92
C LEU A 78 -1.22 2.40 8.21
N MET A 79 -1.87 2.62 7.07
CA MET A 79 -2.66 1.58 6.38
C MET A 79 -1.78 0.59 5.61
N GLN A 80 -0.68 1.04 5.01
CA GLN A 80 0.19 0.20 4.17
C GLN A 80 1.49 -0.12 4.92
N GLY A 81 2.17 0.91 5.45
CA GLY A 81 3.42 0.75 6.19
C GLY A 81 3.22 0.02 7.52
N GLY A 82 2.16 0.32 8.27
CA GLY A 82 1.88 -0.28 9.57
C GLY A 82 1.70 -1.79 9.49
N LEU A 83 0.94 -2.27 8.48
CA LEU A 83 0.80 -3.70 8.22
C LEU A 83 2.14 -4.36 7.86
N ALA A 84 2.96 -3.70 7.04
CA ALA A 84 4.27 -4.21 6.68
C ALA A 84 5.25 -4.25 7.87
N ILE A 85 5.21 -3.26 8.76
CA ILE A 85 6.02 -3.24 9.99
C ILE A 85 5.63 -4.41 10.91
N LEU A 86 4.33 -4.62 11.13
CA LEU A 86 3.85 -5.74 11.94
C LEU A 86 4.29 -7.08 11.34
N ALA A 87 4.10 -7.26 10.03
CA ALA A 87 4.56 -8.47 9.34
C ALA A 87 6.08 -8.67 9.41
N LEU A 88 6.86 -7.57 9.34
CA LEU A 88 8.32 -7.62 9.43
C LEU A 88 8.76 -8.09 10.81
N ILE A 89 8.16 -7.54 11.87
CA ILE A 89 8.41 -7.97 13.25
C ILE A 89 8.08 -9.46 13.39
N SER A 90 6.92 -9.91 12.91
CA SER A 90 6.52 -11.32 12.93
C SER A 90 7.38 -12.25 12.08
N THR A 91 8.15 -11.74 11.12
CA THR A 91 9.05 -12.55 10.28
C THR A 91 10.41 -12.76 10.96
N ILE A 92 10.83 -11.78 11.77
CA ILE A 92 12.13 -11.75 12.44
C ILE A 92 12.10 -12.57 13.74
N PHE A 93 11.03 -12.46 14.52
CA PHE A 93 10.85 -13.15 15.81
C PHE A 93 9.98 -14.40 15.65
#